data_AF-A0A261EYK4-F1
#
_entry.id   AF-A0A261EYK4-F1
#
_cell.length_a   1.000
_cell.length_b   1.000
_cell.length_c   1.000
_cell.angle_alpha   90.00
_cell.angle_beta   90.00
_cell.angle_gamma   90.00
#
_symmetry.space_group_name_H-M   'P 1'
#
loop_
_entity.id
_entity.type
_entity.pdbx_description
1 polymer ?
#
loop_
_entity_poly.entity_id
_entity_poly.type
_entity_poly.pdbx_seq_one_letter_code
_entity_poly.pdbx_strand_id
1 'polypeptide(L)'
;MTDAPTTGTAEEAAKTDEAGALARRLLFLQEQEKAIDEEKQSIGRRLAAIQTTKAHDYGGVTVEVHAGRRTLDAKRFEQAYPLSAATAAYYVPKPQPLSKLQQLIPGGVPDECTKTGQPWVTASVTEAGHE
;
A
#
# COMPACT_ATOMS: atom_id res chain seq x y z
N MET A 1 14.55 -43.86 -49.03
CA MET A 1 13.68 -43.02 -48.18
C MET A 1 13.96 -43.46 -46.76
N THR A 2 14.81 -42.72 -46.07
CA THR A 2 15.19 -42.98 -44.68
C THR A 2 14.98 -41.65 -43.97
N ASP A 3 13.80 -41.51 -43.36
CA ASP A 3 13.47 -40.38 -42.52
C ASP A 3 14.20 -40.48 -41.18
N ALA A 4 14.90 -39.41 -40.84
CA ALA A 4 15.22 -39.01 -39.48
C ALA A 4 15.36 -37.46 -39.48
N PRO A 5 15.09 -36.74 -38.36
CA PRO A 5 14.74 -37.24 -37.04
C PRO A 5 13.55 -36.51 -36.35
N THR A 6 12.75 -37.25 -35.56
CA THR A 6 11.72 -36.76 -34.64
C THR A 6 12.36 -36.26 -33.33
N THR A 7 13.28 -35.30 -33.39
CA THR A 7 13.99 -34.79 -32.20
C THR A 7 13.40 -33.46 -31.70
N GLY A 8 12.83 -32.65 -32.59
CA GLY A 8 12.27 -31.33 -32.24
C GLY A 8 11.08 -31.40 -31.28
N THR A 9 10.20 -32.40 -31.43
CA THR A 9 8.97 -32.52 -30.63
C THR A 9 9.19 -33.00 -29.19
N ALA A 10 10.23 -33.80 -28.93
CA ALA A 10 10.52 -34.29 -27.58
C ALA A 10 11.22 -33.23 -26.71
N GLU A 11 12.12 -32.44 -27.32
CA GLU A 11 12.79 -31.33 -26.63
C GLU A 11 11.82 -30.19 -26.34
N GLU A 12 10.89 -29.92 -27.26
CA GLU A 12 9.85 -28.91 -27.08
C GLU A 12 8.83 -29.32 -26.01
N ALA A 13 8.45 -30.60 -25.96
CA ALA A 13 7.63 -31.16 -24.88
C ALA A 13 8.32 -31.05 -23.49
N ALA A 14 9.61 -31.39 -23.42
CA ALA A 14 10.38 -31.27 -22.17
C ALA A 14 10.49 -29.82 -21.69
N LYS A 15 10.71 -28.86 -22.60
CA LYS A 15 10.71 -27.42 -22.28
C LYS A 15 9.34 -26.92 -21.82
N THR A 16 8.25 -27.42 -22.40
CA THR A 16 6.89 -27.06 -21.95
C THR A 16 6.56 -27.62 -20.57
N ASP A 17 7.04 -28.83 -20.26
CA ASP A 17 6.86 -29.45 -18.95
C ASP A 17 7.66 -28.72 -17.86
N GLU A 18 8.90 -28.32 -18.17
CA GLU A 18 9.73 -27.48 -17.29
C GLU A 18 9.08 -26.11 -17.05
N ALA A 19 8.61 -25.44 -18.10
CA ALA A 19 7.89 -24.18 -17.96
C ALA A 19 6.63 -24.32 -17.09
N GLY A 20 5.88 -25.41 -17.25
CA GLY A 20 4.73 -25.72 -16.41
C GLY A 20 5.10 -25.95 -14.94
N ALA A 21 6.22 -26.64 -14.67
CA ALA A 21 6.73 -26.82 -13.31
C ALA A 21 7.17 -25.49 -12.67
N LEU A 22 7.87 -24.64 -13.42
CA LEU A 22 8.30 -23.31 -12.96
C LEU A 22 7.11 -22.39 -12.70
N ALA A 23 6.10 -22.38 -13.57
CA ALA A 23 4.88 -21.59 -13.38
C ALA A 23 4.13 -22.00 -12.10
N ARG A 24 3.99 -23.31 -11.84
CA ARG A 24 3.41 -23.81 -10.59
C ARG A 24 4.22 -23.40 -9.36
N ARG A 25 5.55 -23.46 -9.45
CA ARG A 25 6.43 -23.02 -8.35
C ARG A 25 6.31 -21.52 -8.10
N LEU A 26 6.21 -20.72 -9.15
CA LEU A 26 6.02 -19.28 -9.05
C LEU A 26 4.68 -18.94 -8.37
N LEU A 27 3.58 -19.58 -8.79
CA LEU A 27 2.27 -19.38 -8.17
C LEU A 27 2.29 -19.74 -6.69
N PHE A 28 2.91 -20.87 -6.34
CA PHE A 28 3.07 -21.26 -4.95
C PHE A 28 3.86 -20.23 -4.13
N LEU A 29 4.94 -19.68 -4.67
CA LEU A 29 5.72 -18.63 -3.99
C LEU A 29 4.91 -17.33 -3.84
N GLN A 30 4.11 -16.96 -4.83
CA GLN A 30 3.21 -15.80 -4.75
C GLN A 30 2.13 -15.98 -3.68
N GLU A 31 1.59 -17.19 -3.53
CA GLU A 31 0.66 -17.51 -2.45
C GLU A 31 1.32 -17.41 -1.07
N GLN A 32 2.57 -17.89 -0.94
CA GLN A 32 3.35 -17.74 0.30
C GLN A 32 3.64 -16.28 0.62
N GLU A 33 4.05 -15.48 -0.36
CA GLU A 33 4.27 -14.04 -0.20
C GLU A 33 3.00 -13.33 0.29
N LYS A 34 1.86 -13.64 -0.33
CA LYS A 34 0.57 -13.11 0.10
C LYS A 34 0.24 -13.48 1.55
N ALA A 35 0.44 -14.73 1.95
CA ALA A 35 0.19 -15.18 3.32
C ALA A 35 1.11 -14.46 4.33
N ILE A 36 2.40 -14.32 4.00
CA ILE A 36 3.38 -13.59 4.82
C ILE A 36 2.99 -12.11 4.93
N ASP A 37 2.53 -11.50 3.84
CA ASP A 37 2.10 -10.11 3.85
C ASP A 37 0.81 -9.90 4.65
N GLU A 38 -0.14 -10.83 4.59
CA GLU A 38 -1.32 -10.82 5.46
C GLU A 38 -0.94 -10.93 6.94
N GLU A 39 0.02 -11.78 7.29
CA GLU A 39 0.55 -11.91 8.65
C GLU A 39 1.25 -10.62 9.10
N LYS A 40 2.15 -10.05 8.28
CA LYS A 40 2.81 -8.76 8.55
C LYS A 40 1.80 -7.66 8.79
N GLN A 41 0.75 -7.57 7.97
CA GLN A 41 -0.32 -6.59 8.16
C GLN A 41 -1.09 -6.82 9.46
N SER A 42 -1.35 -8.08 9.82
CA SER A 42 -2.00 -8.42 11.09
C SER A 42 -1.17 -7.98 12.30
N ILE A 43 0.14 -8.26 12.28
CA ILE A 43 1.09 -7.82 13.32
C ILE A 43 1.17 -6.29 13.36
N GLY A 44 1.30 -5.63 12.21
CA GLY A 44 1.33 -4.17 12.11
C GLY A 44 0.08 -3.51 12.71
N ARG A 45 -1.12 -4.05 12.45
CA ARG A 45 -2.37 -3.57 13.07
C ARG A 45 -2.36 -3.72 14.60
N ARG A 46 -1.85 -4.84 15.11
CA ARG A 46 -1.73 -5.08 16.56
C ARG A 46 -0.73 -4.12 17.20
N LEU A 47 0.42 -3.89 16.58
CA LEU A 47 1.43 -2.94 17.05
C LEU A 47 0.88 -1.50 17.04
N ALA A 48 0.17 -1.10 15.99
CA ALA A 48 -0.46 0.21 15.94
C ALA A 48 -1.52 0.41 17.03
N ALA A 49 -2.24 -0.65 17.43
CA ALA A 49 -3.24 -0.60 18.50
C ALA A 49 -2.62 -0.45 19.90
N ILE A 50 -1.39 -0.91 20.11
CA ILE A 50 -0.65 -0.80 21.39
C ILE A 50 -0.19 0.65 21.64
N GLN A 51 -0.23 1.51 20.61
CA GLN A 51 -0.04 2.97 20.65
C GLN A 51 1.12 3.45 21.50
N THR A 52 2.26 3.60 20.85
CA THR A 52 3.24 4.59 21.25
C THR A 52 3.68 5.36 20.01
N THR A 53 3.35 6.65 19.96
CA THR A 53 3.70 7.58 18.87
C THR A 53 5.21 7.89 18.81
N LYS A 54 6.03 7.09 19.49
CA LYS A 54 7.48 7.23 19.61
C LYS A 54 8.15 5.93 19.19
N ALA A 55 9.39 6.02 18.74
CA ALA A 55 10.19 4.83 18.50
C ALA A 55 10.44 4.10 19.84
N HIS A 56 10.23 2.78 19.86
CA HIS A 56 10.52 1.92 21.01
C HIS A 56 11.44 0.78 20.62
N ASP A 57 12.49 0.57 21.41
CA ASP A 57 13.38 -0.58 21.28
C ASP A 57 12.81 -1.76 22.07
N TYR A 58 12.64 -2.89 21.39
CA TYR A 58 12.25 -4.18 21.96
C TYR A 58 13.39 -5.19 21.81
N GLY A 59 14.51 -4.97 22.51
CA GLY A 59 15.61 -5.92 22.56
C GLY A 59 16.36 -6.06 21.23
N GLY A 60 16.69 -4.93 20.61
CA GLY A 60 17.42 -4.88 19.33
C GLY A 60 16.53 -4.69 18.11
N VAL A 61 15.22 -4.45 18.31
CA VAL A 61 14.29 -4.06 17.25
C VAL A 61 13.63 -2.75 17.61
N THR A 62 13.91 -1.71 16.84
CA THR A 62 13.24 -0.42 16.94
C THR A 62 11.93 -0.48 16.16
N VAL A 63 10.82 -0.21 16.85
CA VAL A 63 9.47 -0.14 16.28
C VAL A 63 9.00 1.31 16.35
N GLU A 64 8.55 1.84 15.22
CA GLU A 64 8.04 3.20 15.11
C GLU A 64 6.64 3.17 14.50
N VAL A 65 5.67 3.73 15.23
CA VAL A 65 4.26 3.79 14.81
C VAL A 65 3.97 5.17 14.23
N HIS A 66 3.60 5.20 12.95
CA HIS A 66 3.27 6.42 12.24
C HIS A 66 1.76 6.63 12.21
N ALA A 67 1.32 7.83 12.59
CA ALA A 67 -0.07 8.21 12.45
C ALA A 67 -0.47 8.23 10.97
N GLY A 68 -1.69 7.76 10.69
CA GLY A 68 -2.21 7.74 9.33
C GLY A 68 -2.21 9.12 8.68
N ARG A 69 -1.91 9.18 7.38
CA ARG A 69 -1.85 10.46 6.67
C ARG A 69 -3.23 11.11 6.63
N ARG A 70 -3.32 12.34 7.12
CA ARG A 70 -4.53 13.17 6.98
C ARG A 70 -4.63 13.71 5.55
N THR A 71 -5.76 13.47 4.90
CA THR A 71 -6.04 13.86 3.51
C THR A 71 -7.43 14.48 3.39
N LEU A 72 -7.68 15.19 2.30
CA LEU A 72 -9.01 15.76 2.04
C LEU A 72 -9.98 14.65 1.62
N ASP A 73 -11.18 14.66 2.17
CA ASP A 73 -12.32 13.95 1.62
C ASP A 73 -13.04 14.87 0.61
N ALA A 74 -12.74 14.66 -0.67
CA ALA A 74 -13.28 15.49 -1.75
C ALA A 74 -14.82 15.50 -1.77
N LYS A 75 -15.48 14.37 -1.47
CA LYS A 75 -16.96 14.31 -1.50
C LYS A 75 -17.57 15.13 -0.38
N ARG A 76 -17.04 15.01 0.84
CA ARG A 76 -17.50 15.80 1.98
C ARG A 76 -17.20 17.28 1.78
N PHE A 77 -16.04 17.59 1.21
CA PHE A 77 -15.68 18.97 0.88
C PHE A 77 -16.64 19.58 -0.15
N GLU A 78 -16.98 18.85 -1.21
CA GLU A 78 -17.96 19.30 -2.22
C GLU A 78 -19.37 19.47 -1.62
N GLN A 79 -19.76 18.64 -0.66
CA GLN A 79 -21.04 18.79 0.06
C GLN A 79 -21.05 19.99 1.00
N ALA A 80 -19.94 20.27 1.68
CA ALA A 80 -19.81 21.43 2.56
C ALA A 80 -19.75 22.76 1.78
N TYR A 81 -19.23 22.73 0.55
CA TYR A 81 -19.07 23.90 -0.31
C TYR A 81 -19.68 23.66 -1.70
N PRO A 82 -21.01 23.58 -1.81
CA PRO A 82 -21.68 23.32 -3.07
C PRO A 82 -21.55 24.51 -4.02
N LEU A 83 -21.36 24.22 -5.32
CA LEU A 83 -21.47 25.23 -6.37
C LEU A 83 -22.90 25.76 -6.47
N SER A 84 -23.06 27.02 -6.86
CA SER A 84 -24.37 27.57 -7.14
C SER A 84 -25.01 26.86 -8.34
N ALA A 85 -26.34 26.75 -8.37
CA ALA A 85 -27.06 26.07 -9.46
C ALA A 85 -26.69 26.59 -10.87
N ALA A 86 -26.37 27.89 -10.97
CA ALA A 86 -25.94 28.51 -12.23
C ALA A 86 -24.53 28.09 -12.67
N THR A 87 -23.64 27.73 -11.74
CA THR A 87 -22.25 27.35 -12.04
C THR A 87 -22.04 25.84 -12.05
N ALA A 88 -22.88 25.09 -11.33
CA ALA A 88 -22.83 23.63 -11.29
C ALA A 88 -23.05 22.96 -12.66
N ALA A 89 -23.77 23.62 -13.59
CA ALA A 89 -23.98 23.12 -14.95
C ALA A 89 -22.73 23.20 -15.84
N TYR A 90 -21.76 24.05 -15.49
CA TYR A 90 -20.59 24.35 -16.33
C TYR A 90 -19.26 24.00 -15.66
N TYR A 91 -19.25 23.78 -14.35
CA TYR A 91 -18.03 23.54 -13.58
C TYR A 91 -18.17 22.30 -12.69
N VAL A 92 -17.13 21.45 -12.72
CA VAL A 92 -16.95 20.36 -11.75
C VAL A 92 -15.88 20.80 -10.76
N PRO A 93 -16.20 20.93 -9.46
CA PRO A 93 -15.22 21.32 -8.47
C PRO A 93 -14.14 20.24 -8.35
N LYS A 94 -12.86 20.64 -8.44
CA LYS A 94 -11.71 19.78 -8.15
C LYS A 94 -10.95 20.39 -6.99
N PRO A 95 -11.19 19.95 -5.75
CA PRO A 95 -10.56 20.56 -4.61
C PRO A 95 -9.04 20.34 -4.64
N GLN A 96 -8.30 21.36 -4.22
CA GLN A 96 -6.85 21.30 -4.11
C GLN A 96 -6.42 20.33 -2.98
N PRO A 97 -5.15 19.89 -2.94
CA PRO A 97 -4.65 19.08 -1.84
C PRO A 97 -4.83 19.78 -0.48
N LEU A 98 -5.13 18.99 0.57
CA LEU A 98 -5.39 19.50 1.92
C LEU A 98 -4.34 20.50 2.42
N SER A 99 -3.04 20.21 2.19
CA SER A 99 -1.94 21.09 2.60
C SER A 99 -2.04 22.49 2.00
N LYS A 100 -2.45 22.57 0.72
CA LYS A 100 -2.60 23.84 0.02
C LYS A 100 -3.88 24.55 0.45
N LEU A 101 -4.96 23.82 0.70
CA LEU A 101 -6.20 24.40 1.23
C LEU A 101 -6.00 24.97 2.65
N GLN A 102 -5.23 24.30 3.51
CA GLN A 102 -4.89 24.81 4.85
C GLN A 102 -4.09 26.13 4.81
N GLN A 103 -3.31 26.36 3.75
CA GLN A 103 -2.59 27.62 3.54
C GLN A 103 -3.49 28.72 2.97
N LEU A 104 -4.48 28.36 2.15
CA LEU A 104 -5.34 29.30 1.44
C LEU A 104 -6.59 29.71 2.21
N ILE A 105 -7.06 28.88 3.14
CA ILE A 105 -8.30 29.12 3.91
C ILE A 105 -7.92 29.58 5.32
N PRO A 106 -8.20 30.84 5.69
CA PRO A 106 -8.02 31.32 7.07
C PRO A 106 -8.88 30.50 8.03
N GLY A 107 -8.28 29.89 9.04
CA GLY A 107 -8.95 28.93 9.94
C GLY A 107 -8.84 27.45 9.51
N GLY A 108 -8.23 27.19 8.35
CA GLY A 108 -7.97 25.85 7.87
C GLY A 108 -9.19 25.17 7.22
N VAL A 109 -8.98 23.93 6.76
CA VAL A 109 -10.07 23.08 6.28
C VAL A 109 -10.74 22.42 7.48
N PRO A 110 -12.08 22.46 7.59
CA PRO A 110 -12.78 21.81 8.69
C PRO A 110 -12.48 20.32 8.80
N ASP A 111 -12.42 19.80 10.03
CA ASP A 111 -12.04 18.42 10.31
C ASP A 111 -13.00 17.42 9.65
N GLU A 112 -14.30 17.77 9.55
CA GLU A 112 -15.33 16.97 8.88
C GLU A 112 -15.05 16.73 7.40
N CYS A 113 -14.28 17.61 6.75
CA CYS A 113 -13.85 17.50 5.35
C CYS A 113 -12.54 16.73 5.18
N THR A 114 -11.97 16.21 6.27
CA THR A 114 -10.71 15.45 6.24
C THR A 114 -10.92 14.01 6.65
N LYS A 115 -10.12 13.12 6.05
CA LYS A 115 -10.03 11.72 6.41
C LYS A 115 -8.61 11.37 6.79
N THR A 116 -8.47 10.58 7.83
CA THR A 116 -7.17 10.07 8.27
C THR A 116 -7.01 8.66 7.75
N GLY A 117 -5.90 8.38 7.07
CA GLY A 117 -5.55 7.03 6.63
C GLY A 117 -5.35 6.09 7.82
N GLN A 118 -5.15 4.81 7.53
CA GLN A 118 -4.74 3.85 8.55
C GLN A 118 -3.31 4.19 9.03
N PRO A 119 -3.00 4.07 10.33
CA PRO A 119 -1.63 4.14 10.82
C PRO A 119 -0.82 2.97 10.24
N TRP A 120 0.49 3.16 10.14
CA TRP A 120 1.41 2.11 9.71
C TRP A 120 2.60 2.01 10.66
N VAL A 121 3.32 0.89 10.59
CA VAL A 121 4.41 0.57 11.50
C VAL A 121 5.67 0.29 10.69
N THR A 122 6.79 0.87 11.10
CA THR A 122 8.12 0.52 10.60
C THR A 122 8.89 -0.17 11.71
N ALA A 123 9.54 -1.29 11.38
CA ALA A 123 10.42 -2.01 12.29
C ALA A 123 11.81 -2.11 11.68
N SER A 124 12.84 -1.72 12.42
CA SER A 124 14.25 -1.83 12.02
C SER A 124 15.04 -2.56 13.10
N VAL A 125 16.01 -3.37 12.67
CA VAL A 125 16.94 -4.01 13.61
C VAL A 125 17.99 -2.98 14.01
N THR A 126 18.19 -2.81 15.31
CA THR A 126 19.30 -2.03 15.85
C THR A 126 20.54 -2.91 15.75
N GLU A 127 21.34 -2.74 14.69
CA GLU A 127 22.67 -3.37 14.64
C GLU A 127 23.51 -2.75 15.78
N ALA A 128 23.68 -3.50 16.86
CA ALA A 128 24.66 -3.18 17.87
C ALA A 128 26.03 -3.20 17.17
N GLY A 129 26.67 -2.04 17.10
CA GLY A 129 28.02 -1.89 16.55
C GLY A 129 28.93 -2.95 17.15
N HIS A 130 29.47 -3.79 16.27
CA HIS A 130 30.57 -4.68 16.60
C HIS A 130 31.82 -3.81 16.64
N GLU A 131 32.21 -3.35 17.84
CA GLU A 131 33.58 -2.87 18.13
C GLU A 131 34.36 -3.97 18.85
#